data_AF-A0A8S9IJL0-F1
#
_entry.id   AF-A0A8S9IJL0-F1
#
_cell.length_a   1.000
_cell.length_b   1.000
_cell.length_c   1.000
_cell.angle_alpha   90.00
_cell.angle_beta   90.00
_cell.angle_gamma   90.00
#
_symmetry.space_group_name_H-M   'P 1'
#
loop_
_entity.id
_entity.type
_entity.pdbx_description
1 polymer ?
#
loop_
_entity_poly.entity_id
_entity_poly.type
_entity_poly.pdbx_seq_one_letter_code
_entity_poly.pdbx_strand_id
1 'polypeptide(L)'
;MGGGMETNKNKFIEDWGSARENLEHNFRWTRRNFALIGIFGIALPIIVYKGIVKDFVSFSLSLSISLDSISLPESEMSMFVFVP
;
A
#
# COMPACT_ATOMS: atom_id res chain seq x y z
N MET A 1 36.45 -6.27 -26.27
CA MET A 1 35.22 -5.50 -25.95
C MET A 1 35.30 -4.20 -26.74
N GLY A 2 34.30 -3.89 -27.58
CA GLY A 2 34.34 -2.76 -28.50
C GLY A 2 34.45 -1.43 -27.76
N GLY A 3 35.65 -0.86 -27.72
CA GLY A 3 35.96 0.44 -27.15
C GLY A 3 35.93 1.48 -28.26
N GLY A 4 34.98 2.41 -28.18
CA GLY A 4 34.82 3.50 -29.16
C GLY A 4 33.63 4.41 -28.87
N MET A 5 33.11 4.37 -27.64
CA MET A 5 32.11 5.31 -27.14
C MET A 5 32.68 5.90 -25.85
N GLU A 6 33.70 6.76 -25.97
CA GLU A 6 34.12 7.57 -24.83
C GLU A 6 33.04 8.62 -24.52
N THR A 7 32.09 8.23 -23.68
CA THR A 7 31.25 9.18 -22.96
C THR A 7 32.17 10.08 -22.14
N ASN A 8 31.94 11.39 -22.14
CA ASN A 8 32.70 12.32 -21.30
C ASN A 8 32.57 11.89 -19.82
N LYS A 9 33.61 11.26 -19.30
CA LYS A 9 33.62 10.72 -17.93
C LYS A 9 33.60 11.86 -16.94
N ASN A 10 32.45 12.04 -16.27
CA ASN A 10 32.35 12.97 -15.16
C ASN A 10 32.68 12.22 -13.87
N LYS A 11 33.85 12.54 -13.29
CA LYS A 11 34.31 11.97 -12.03
C LYS A 11 33.24 12.00 -10.93
N PHE A 12 32.45 13.07 -10.83
CA PHE A 12 31.40 13.18 -9.81
C PHE A 12 30.25 12.20 -10.03
N ILE A 13 29.92 11.88 -11.29
CA ILE A 13 28.86 10.93 -11.63
C ILE A 13 29.34 9.51 -11.40
N GLU A 14 30.57 9.20 -11.81
CA GLU A 14 31.18 7.89 -11.59
C GLU A 14 31.38 7.59 -10.10
N ASP A 15 31.89 8.56 -9.32
CA ASP A 15 32.05 8.42 -7.87
C ASP A 15 30.69 8.26 -7.16
N TRP A 16 29.67 8.99 -7.59
CA TRP A 16 28.31 8.87 -7.03
C TRP A 16 27.66 7.52 -7.35
N GLY A 17 27.80 7.04 -8.60
CA GLY A 17 27.32 5.71 -9.00
C GLY A 17 28.01 4.61 -8.23
N SER A 18 29.34 4.65 -8.16
CA SER A 18 30.16 3.71 -7.40
C SER A 18 29.81 3.69 -5.91
N ALA A 19 29.57 4.86 -5.31
CA ALA A 19 29.15 4.93 -3.91
C ALA A 19 27.79 4.27 -3.66
N ARG A 20 26.85 4.34 -4.61
CA ARG A 20 25.52 3.71 -4.52
C ARG A 20 25.57 2.20 -4.68
N GLU A 21 26.38 1.73 -5.62
CA GLU A 21 26.58 0.30 -5.87
C GLU A 21 27.27 -0.40 -4.69
N ASN A 22 28.02 0.33 -3.87
CA ASN A 22 28.76 -0.20 -2.72
C ASN A 22 28.18 0.25 -1.37
N LEU A 23 26.90 0.57 -1.31
CA LEU A 23 26.25 1.05 -0.08
C LEU A 23 26.26 -0.02 1.03
N GLU A 24 26.20 -1.31 0.68
CA GLU A 24 26.23 -2.42 1.64
C GLU A 24 27.52 -2.45 2.46
N HIS A 25 28.66 -2.06 1.88
CA HIS A 25 29.95 -2.03 2.57
C HIS A 25 30.01 -0.91 3.61
N ASN A 26 29.28 0.18 3.37
CA ASN A 26 29.21 1.33 4.27
C ASN A 26 28.08 1.20 5.30
N PHE A 27 27.23 0.18 5.17
CA PHE A 27 26.11 -0.02 6.07
C PHE A 27 26.60 -0.40 7.47
N ARG A 28 26.03 0.24 8.48
CA ARG A 28 26.34 -0.01 9.89
C ARG A 28 25.07 -0.19 10.70
N TRP A 29 25.11 -1.14 11.61
CA TRP A 29 24.05 -1.36 12.59
C TRP A 29 24.10 -0.29 13.67
N THR A 30 23.46 0.85 13.40
CA THR A 30 23.30 1.95 14.34
C THR A 30 21.88 1.99 14.88
N ARG A 31 21.68 2.61 16.06
CA ARG A 31 20.34 2.76 16.65
C ARG A 31 19.35 3.45 15.69
N ARG A 32 19.83 4.42 14.91
CA ARG A 32 19.03 5.11 13.89
C ARG A 32 18.63 4.16 12.74
N ASN A 33 19.57 3.36 12.23
CA ASN A 33 19.28 2.41 11.16
C ASN A 33 18.32 1.31 11.62
N PHE A 34 18.48 0.82 12.86
CA PHE A 34 17.50 -0.10 13.46
C PHE A 34 16.11 0.52 13.58
N ALA A 35 16.01 1.78 14.02
CA ALA A 35 14.73 2.47 14.09
C ALA A 35 14.08 2.63 12.70
N LEU A 36 14.87 2.98 11.68
CA LEU A 36 14.39 3.09 10.30
C LEU A 36 13.89 1.74 9.77
N ILE A 37 14.65 0.66 9.98
CA ILE A 37 14.23 -0.69 9.57
C ILE A 37 12.97 -1.11 10.32
N GLY A 38 12.85 -0.81 11.62
CA GLY A 38 11.65 -1.12 12.39
C GLY A 38 10.41 -0.36 11.90
N ILE A 39 10.55 0.94 11.62
CA ILE A 39 9.43 1.77 11.17
C ILE A 39 9.01 1.37 9.74
N PHE A 40 9.95 1.37 8.80
CA PHE A 40 9.63 1.17 7.38
C PHE A 40 9.51 -0.31 7.00
N GLY A 41 10.27 -1.20 7.64
CA GLY A 41 10.24 -2.63 7.36
C GLY A 41 9.14 -3.39 8.08
N ILE A 42 8.65 -2.89 9.22
CA ILE A 42 7.67 -3.62 10.06
C ILE A 42 6.44 -2.77 10.36
N ALA A 43 6.60 -1.62 11.01
CA ALA A 43 5.47 -0.86 11.53
C ALA A 43 4.54 -0.36 10.42
N LEU A 44 5.08 0.26 9.38
CA LEU A 44 4.32 0.80 8.26
C LEU A 44 3.51 -0.27 7.51
N PRO A 45 4.10 -1.38 7.04
CA PRO A 45 3.35 -2.44 6.37
C PRO A 45 2.20 -2.99 7.20
N ILE A 46 2.40 -3.18 8.51
CA ILE A 46 1.36 -3.69 9.41
C ILE A 46 0.23 -2.68 9.58
N ILE A 47 0.56 -1.40 9.80
CA ILE A 47 -0.45 -0.35 9.96
C ILE A 47 -1.27 -0.22 8.68
N VAL A 48 -0.62 -0.19 7.51
CA VAL A 48 -1.30 -0.11 6.21
C VAL A 48 -2.23 -1.30 6.00
N TYR A 49 -1.73 -2.53 6.22
CA TYR A 49 -2.55 -3.73 6.08
C TYR A 49 -3.78 -3.70 7.00
N LYS A 50 -3.58 -3.40 8.29
CA LYS A 50 -4.68 -3.35 9.26
C LYS A 50 -5.68 -2.24 8.95
N GLY A 51 -5.21 -1.09 8.46
CA GLY A 51 -6.07 0.01 8.03
C GLY A 51 -6.97 -0.42 6.88
N ILE A 52 -6.37 -0.96 5.81
CA ILE A 52 -7.09 -1.44 4.63
C ILE A 52 -8.10 -2.51 5.02
N VAL A 53 -7.71 -3.55 5.76
CA VAL A 53 -8.62 -4.64 6.15
C VAL A 53 -9.81 -4.11 6.96
N LYS A 54 -9.57 -3.19 7.90
CA LYS A 54 -10.65 -2.58 8.68
C LYS A 54 -11.62 -1.81 7.77
N ASP A 55 -11.09 -1.02 6.85
CA ASP A 55 -11.90 -0.22 5.93
C ASP A 55 -12.71 -1.11 4.98
N PHE A 56 -12.13 -2.20 4.48
CA PHE A 56 -12.85 -3.19 3.66
C PHE A 56 -13.98 -3.89 4.43
N VAL A 57 -13.77 -4.28 5.70
CA VAL A 57 -14.81 -4.91 6.52
C VAL A 57 -15.93 -3.92 6.86
N SER A 58 -15.59 -2.68 7.23
CA SER A 58 -16.57 -1.64 7.51
C SER A 58 -17.37 -1.25 6.25
N PHE A 59 -16.71 -1.18 5.09
CA PHE A 59 -17.38 -0.93 3.82
C PHE A 59 -18.33 -2.06 3.44
N SER A 60 -17.90 -3.32 3.59
CA SER A 60 -18.73 -4.48 3.29
C SER A 60 -19.98 -4.54 4.18
N LEU A 61 -19.84 -4.24 5.48
CA LEU A 61 -20.97 -4.22 6.42
C LEU A 61 -21.96 -3.09 6.10
N SER A 62 -21.46 -1.89 5.76
CA SER A 62 -22.31 -0.77 5.36
C SER A 62 -23.08 -1.08 4.07
N LEU A 63 -22.45 -1.74 3.10
CA LEU A 63 -23.09 -2.12 1.84
C LEU A 63 -24.16 -3.20 2.06
N SER A 64 -23.89 -4.20 2.90
CA SER A 64 -24.87 -5.23 3.28
C SER A 64 -26.11 -4.62 3.93
N ILE A 65 -25.94 -3.72 4.92
CA ILE A 65 -27.05 -3.03 5.58
C ILE A 65 -27.86 -2.19 4.59
N SER A 66 -27.21 -1.50 3.66
CA SER A 66 -27.90 -0.71 2.63
C SER A 66 -28.67 -1.57 1.63
N LEU A 67 -28.15 -2.75 1.25
CA LEU A 67 -28.85 -3.68 0.37
C LEU A 67 -30.06 -4.33 1.07
N ASP A 68 -29.94 -4.68 2.35
CA ASP A 68 -31.05 -5.22 3.14
C ASP A 68 -32.18 -4.19 3.34
N SER A 69 -31.85 -2.90 3.38
CA SER A 69 -32.85 -1.81 3.44
C SER A 69 -33.59 -1.55 2.13
N ILE A 70 -33.08 -2.06 0.99
CA ILE A 70 -33.69 -1.95 -0.34
C ILE A 70 -34.61 -3.14 -0.65
N SER A 71 -34.37 -4.31 -0.05
CA SER A 71 -35.31 -5.43 -0.08
C SER A 71 -36.44 -5.21 0.92
N LEU A 72 -37.52 -4.55 0.49
CA LEU A 72 -38.80 -4.64 1.20
C LEU A 72 -39.19 -6.13 1.33
N PRO A 73 -39.64 -6.60 2.50
CA PRO A 73 -40.18 -7.95 2.60
C PRO A 73 -41.41 -8.05 1.70
N GLU A 74 -41.44 -9.07 0.84
CA GLU A 74 -42.54 -9.38 -0.09
C GLU A 74 -43.94 -9.43 0.57
N SER A 75 -44.01 -9.49 1.90
CA SER A 75 -45.27 -9.51 2.67
C SER A 75 -46.06 -8.20 2.68
N GLU A 76 -45.47 -7.07 2.28
CA GLU A 76 -46.18 -5.77 2.23
C GLU A 76 -46.71 -5.42 0.82
N MET A 77 -46.24 -6.09 -0.25
CA MET A 77 -46.71 -5.82 -1.62
C MET A 77 -48.13 -6.34 -1.90
N SER A 78 -48.63 -7.31 -1.11
CA SER A 78 -50.01 -7.80 -1.27
C SER A 78 -51.07 -6.86 -0.72
N MET A 79 -50.71 -5.85 0.09
CA MET A 79 -51.68 -4.90 0.66
C MET A 79 -52.08 -3.79 -0.32
N PHE A 80 -51.24 -3.50 -1.34
CA PHE A 80 -51.49 -2.41 -2.30
C PHE A 80 -52.27 -2.83 -3.56
N VAL A 81 -52.51 -4.13 -3.76
CA VAL A 81 -53.24 -4.66 -4.94
C VAL A 81 -54.74 -4.86 -4.66
N PHE A 82 -55.23 -4.52 -3.47
CA PHE A 82 -56.65 -4.64 -3.09
C PHE A 82 -57.23 -3.30 -2.63
N VAL A 83 -57.26 -2.32 -3.53
CA VAL A 83 -58.14 -1.16 -3.42
C VAL A 83 -59.28 -1.38 -4.42
N PRO A 84 -60.54 -1.61 -3.97
CA PRO A 84 -61.70 -1.74 -4.84
C PRO A 84 -62.09 -0.43 -5.52
#